data_AF-A0A067FHH6-F1
#
_entry.id   AF-A0A067FHH6-F1
#
_cell.length_a   1.000
_cell.length_b   1.000
_cell.length_c   1.000
_cell.angle_alpha   90.00
_cell.angle_beta   90.00
_cell.angle_gamma   90.00
#
_symmetry.space_group_name_H-M   'P 1'
#
loop_
_entity.id
_entity.type
_entity.pdbx_description
1 polymer ?
#
loop_
_entity_poly.entity_id
_entity_poly.type
_entity_poly.pdbx_seq_one_letter_code
_entity_poly.pdbx_strand_id
1 'polypeptide(L)'
;MGSDSEAERTPHKDEKKKIVSLAPIAKPLAGKKLSKRTLKLVRRAAEHKCLKRGVKEVVKSIRRGHKGLCVIAGNISPIDVITHVPILCEESDIPYIYVASKE
;
A
#
# COMPACT_ATOMS: atom_id res chain seq x y z
N MET A 1 1.41 -33.48 -14.77
CA MET A 1 2.49 -33.09 -13.83
C MET A 1 3.23 -31.94 -14.48
N GLY A 2 3.11 -30.74 -13.90
CA GLY A 2 3.52 -29.49 -14.53
C GLY A 2 5.01 -29.22 -14.42
N SER A 3 5.53 -28.49 -15.40
CA SER A 3 6.82 -27.80 -15.36
C SER A 3 6.83 -26.74 -16.46
N ASP A 4 6.07 -25.66 -16.28
CA ASP A 4 6.21 -24.47 -17.11
C ASP A 4 7.38 -23.64 -16.59
N SER A 5 8.51 -23.81 -17.28
CA SER A 5 9.69 -22.97 -17.19
C SER A 5 9.65 -22.02 -18.38
N GLU A 6 9.07 -20.84 -18.23
CA GLU A 6 9.16 -19.78 -19.24
C GLU A 6 10.04 -18.65 -18.75
N ALA A 7 11.23 -18.62 -19.35
CA ALA A 7 12.11 -17.47 -19.40
C ALA A 7 11.52 -16.43 -20.37
N GLU A 8 11.38 -15.18 -19.95
CA GLU A 8 11.24 -14.05 -20.88
C GLU A 8 12.25 -12.94 -20.54
N ARG A 9 12.98 -12.50 -21.57
CA ARG A 9 14.03 -11.48 -21.53
C ARG A 9 13.49 -10.11 -21.99
N THR A 10 13.70 -9.07 -21.17
CA THR A 10 14.08 -7.65 -21.49
C THR A 10 13.15 -6.79 -22.40
N PRO A 11 13.23 -5.43 -22.49
CA PRO A 11 14.25 -4.45 -22.04
C PRO A 11 13.66 -3.16 -21.35
N HIS A 12 14.46 -2.08 -21.25
CA HIS A 12 14.23 -0.71 -20.69
C HIS A 12 14.81 -0.52 -19.27
N LYS A 13 16.10 -0.16 -19.10
CA LYS A 13 16.66 1.22 -19.23
C LYS A 13 15.66 2.29 -18.76
N ASP A 14 16.04 3.04 -17.72
CA ASP A 14 15.34 4.19 -17.10
C ASP A 14 14.61 3.98 -15.75
N GLU A 15 15.17 3.27 -14.77
CA GLU A 15 14.79 3.46 -13.34
C GLU A 15 16.00 3.63 -12.41
N LYS A 16 17.19 3.93 -12.95
CA LYS A 16 18.33 4.42 -12.16
C LYS A 16 18.15 5.91 -11.84
N LYS A 17 17.21 6.27 -10.96
CA LYS A 17 17.13 7.57 -10.25
C LYS A 17 15.87 7.63 -9.37
N LYS A 18 15.94 6.98 -8.21
CA LYS A 18 15.32 7.35 -6.93
C LYS A 18 15.48 6.10 -6.08
N ILE A 19 16.55 6.07 -5.28
CA ILE A 19 16.62 5.14 -4.15
C ILE A 19 15.51 5.61 -3.21
N VAL A 20 14.29 5.12 -3.45
CA VAL A 20 13.18 5.35 -2.54
C VAL A 20 13.51 4.49 -1.34
N SER A 21 13.83 5.13 -0.22
CA SER A 21 14.02 4.49 1.06
C SER A 21 12.72 3.80 1.45
N LEU A 22 12.52 2.58 0.97
CA LEU A 22 11.42 1.73 1.39
C LEU A 22 11.65 1.37 2.85
N ALA A 23 10.68 1.69 3.70
CA ALA A 23 10.70 1.33 5.10
C ALA A 23 10.72 -0.22 5.21
N PRO A 24 11.53 -0.81 6.11
CA PRO A 24 11.61 -2.27 6.29
C PRO A 24 10.26 -2.97 6.58
N ILE A 25 9.28 -2.18 7.06
CA ILE A 25 7.91 -2.61 7.35
C ILE A 25 7.01 -2.75 6.12
N ALA A 26 7.49 -2.41 4.91
CA ALA A 26 6.68 -2.44 3.69
C ALA A 26 6.47 -3.87 3.14
N LYS A 27 5.94 -4.77 3.97
CA LYS A 27 5.50 -6.12 3.61
C LYS A 27 4.01 -6.22 3.98
N PRO A 28 3.10 -6.58 3.07
CA PRO A 28 3.27 -6.94 1.65
C PRO A 28 3.33 -5.72 0.72
N LEU A 29 4.32 -5.70 -0.18
CA LEU A 29 4.49 -4.65 -1.18
C LEU A 29 3.64 -4.93 -2.43
N ALA A 30 2.83 -3.97 -2.86
CA ALA A 30 2.09 -4.04 -4.10
C ALA A 30 3.04 -4.05 -5.31
N GLY A 31 2.96 -5.10 -6.13
CA GLY A 31 3.65 -5.12 -7.43
C GLY A 31 3.16 -4.01 -8.36
N LYS A 32 3.95 -3.65 -9.39
CA LYS A 32 3.67 -2.53 -10.32
C LYS A 32 2.24 -2.55 -10.91
N LYS A 33 1.69 -3.73 -11.21
CA LYS A 33 0.32 -3.90 -11.73
C LYS A 33 -0.74 -3.58 -10.67
N LEU A 34 -0.56 -4.06 -9.43
CA LEU A 34 -1.49 -3.87 -8.33
C LEU A 34 -1.49 -2.41 -7.86
N SER A 35 -0.32 -1.78 -7.73
CA SER A 35 -0.19 -0.37 -7.35
C SER A 35 -1.01 0.55 -8.26
N LYS A 36 -0.94 0.35 -9.59
CA LYS A 36 -1.75 1.13 -10.55
C LYS A 36 -3.26 0.91 -10.36
N ARG A 37 -3.69 -0.31 -10.05
CA ARG A 37 -5.10 -0.64 -9.78
C ARG A 37 -5.56 0.00 -8.46
N THR A 38 -4.77 -0.12 -7.40
CA THR A 38 -5.05 0.49 -6.09
C THR A 38 -5.17 2.01 -6.18
N LEU A 39 -4.27 2.68 -6.91
CA LEU A 39 -4.37 4.13 -7.13
C LEU A 39 -5.62 4.53 -7.91
N LYS A 40 -6.05 3.74 -8.92
CA LYS A 40 -7.32 3.97 -9.61
C LYS A 40 -8.52 3.80 -8.67
N LEU A 41 -8.50 2.80 -7.80
CA LEU A 41 -9.55 2.59 -6.78
C LEU A 41 -9.61 3.75 -5.79
N VAL A 42 -8.47 4.23 -5.30
CA VAL A 42 -8.37 5.39 -4.41
C VAL A 42 -8.94 6.65 -5.06
N ARG A 43 -8.67 6.87 -6.35
CA ARG A 43 -9.23 8.01 -7.09
C ARG A 43 -10.77 7.93 -7.19
N ARG A 44 -11.32 6.77 -7.57
CA ARG A 44 -12.77 6.55 -7.59
C ARG A 44 -13.41 6.70 -6.20
N ALA A 45 -12.78 6.16 -5.17
CA ALA A 45 -13.26 6.30 -3.79
C ALA A 45 -13.25 7.76 -3.30
N ALA A 46 -12.31 8.58 -3.79
CA ALA A 46 -12.29 10.01 -3.52
C ALA A 46 -13.47 10.74 -4.17
N GLU A 47 -13.85 10.38 -5.41
CA GLU A 47 -15.04 10.93 -6.09
C GLU A 47 -16.33 10.59 -5.33
N HIS A 48 -16.43 9.38 -4.79
CA HIS A 48 -17.55 8.93 -3.96
C HIS A 48 -17.51 9.43 -2.50
N LYS A 49 -16.54 10.29 -2.12
CA LYS A 49 -16.37 10.85 -0.76
C LYS A 49 -16.26 9.81 0.37
N CYS A 50 -15.95 8.56 0.05
CA CYS A 50 -15.80 7.48 1.04
C CYS A 50 -14.36 7.31 1.55
N LEU A 51 -13.41 8.08 1.01
CA LEU A 51 -12.00 8.01 1.37
C LEU A 51 -11.71 8.74 2.70
N LYS A 52 -11.01 8.07 3.62
CA LYS A 52 -10.43 8.68 4.83
C LYS A 52 -8.93 8.87 4.63
N ARG A 53 -8.40 10.06 4.94
CA ARG A 53 -7.02 10.43 4.64
C ARG A 53 -6.25 10.73 5.92
N GLY A 54 -5.08 10.13 6.03
CA GLY A 54 -4.14 10.38 7.12
C GLY A 54 -4.35 9.47 8.34
N VAL A 55 -3.31 9.37 9.15
CA VAL A 55 -3.20 8.39 10.24
C VAL A 55 -4.28 8.59 11.30
N LYS A 56 -4.54 9.85 11.70
CA LYS A 56 -5.53 10.18 12.73
C LYS A 56 -6.95 9.78 12.32
N GLU A 57 -7.31 9.94 11.05
CA GLU A 57 -8.63 9.54 10.54
C GLU A 57 -8.75 8.03 10.43
N VAL A 58 -7.72 7.36 9.92
CA VAL A 58 -7.70 5.90 9.76
C VAL A 58 -7.85 5.23 11.13
N VAL A 59 -7.06 5.63 12.13
CA VAL A 59 -7.15 5.09 13.50
C VAL A 59 -8.54 5.34 14.10
N LYS A 60 -9.12 6.52 13.89
CA LYS A 60 -10.49 6.82 14.36
C LYS A 60 -11.54 5.96 13.67
N SER A 61 -11.37 5.66 12.39
CA SER A 61 -12.27 4.83 11.61
C SER A 61 -12.23 3.37 12.06
N ILE A 62 -11.03 2.85 12.29
CA ILE A 62 -10.80 1.47 12.81
C ILE A 62 -11.46 1.32 14.19
N ARG A 63 -11.22 2.28 15.10
CA ARG A 63 -11.85 2.27 16.44
C ARG A 63 -13.37 2.36 16.43
N ARG A 64 -13.97 2.92 15.38
CA ARG A 64 -15.43 2.97 15.18
C ARG A 64 -16.00 1.66 14.59
N GLY A 65 -15.15 0.69 14.26
CA GLY A 65 -15.55 -0.58 13.66
C GLY A 65 -15.82 -0.50 12.15
N HIS A 66 -15.38 0.56 11.47
CA HIS A 66 -15.49 0.63 10.02
C HIS A 66 -14.46 -0.29 9.38
N LYS A 67 -14.94 -1.29 8.64
CA LYS A 67 -14.11 -2.22 7.86
C LYS A 67 -13.88 -1.67 6.45
N GLY A 68 -12.77 -2.06 5.83
CA GLY A 68 -12.41 -1.59 4.50
C GLY A 68 -11.02 -2.06 4.06
N LEU A 69 -10.37 -1.26 3.20
CA LEU A 69 -9.01 -1.49 2.72
C LEU A 69 -8.11 -0.36 3.21
N CYS A 70 -7.00 -0.68 3.85
CA CYS A 70 -5.99 0.29 4.25
C CYS A 70 -4.83 0.33 3.24
N VAL A 71 -4.52 1.51 2.71
CA VAL A 71 -3.41 1.70 1.76
C VAL A 71 -2.34 2.53 2.46
N ILE A 72 -1.15 1.95 2.63
CA ILE A 72 -0.03 2.55 3.33
C ILE A 72 1.08 2.84 2.32
N ALA A 73 1.71 4.01 2.37
CA ALA A 73 2.88 4.26 1.53
C ALA A 73 4.15 3.72 2.22
N GLY A 74 4.98 3.02 1.47
CA GLY A 74 6.21 2.39 1.96
C GLY A 74 7.39 3.35 2.10
N ASN A 75 7.26 4.60 1.65
CA ASN A 75 8.33 5.61 1.64
C ASN A 75 8.17 6.68 2.73
N ILE A 76 7.45 6.37 3.81
CA ILE A 76 7.13 7.35 4.83
C ILE A 76 8.23 7.39 5.90
N SER A 77 8.62 8.61 6.26
CA SER A 77 9.45 8.94 7.42
C SER A 77 8.66 9.91 8.30
N PRO A 78 8.63 9.75 9.63
CA PRO A 78 9.25 8.70 10.45
C PRO A 78 8.43 7.41 10.50
N ILE A 79 9.11 6.29 10.76
CA ILE A 79 8.50 4.95 10.82
C ILE A 79 7.53 4.80 12.00
N ASP A 80 7.79 5.50 13.10
CA ASP A 80 7.02 5.42 14.36
C ASP A 80 5.56 5.82 14.20
N VAL A 81 5.27 6.67 13.20
CA VAL A 81 3.91 7.12 12.90
C VAL A 81 3.10 6.06 12.16
N ILE A 82 3.73 5.03 11.60
CA ILE A 82 3.02 3.97 10.86
C ILE A 82 2.99 2.66 11.61
N THR A 83 3.99 2.36 12.45
CA THR A 83 4.11 1.06 13.14
C THR A 83 2.82 0.63 13.85
N HIS A 84 2.04 1.56 14.40
CA HIS A 84 0.78 1.26 15.07
C HIS A 84 -0.40 0.97 14.12
N VAL A 85 -0.36 1.42 12.87
CA VAL A 85 -1.49 1.29 11.93
C VAL A 85 -1.70 -0.17 11.48
N PRO A 86 -0.67 -0.91 11.01
CA PRO A 86 -0.82 -2.32 10.66
C PRO A 86 -1.26 -3.18 11.85
N ILE A 87 -0.74 -2.92 13.05
CA ILE A 87 -1.12 -3.65 14.27
C ILE A 87 -2.62 -3.50 14.53
N LEU A 88 -3.14 -2.26 14.47
CA LEU A 88 -4.58 -2.01 14.62
C LEU A 88 -5.42 -2.62 13.50
N CYS A 89 -4.89 -2.69 12.29
CA CYS A 89 -5.54 -3.36 11.17
C CYS A 89 -5.63 -4.87 11.41
N GLU A 90 -4.60 -5.51 11.97
CA GLU A 90 -4.60 -6.95 12.30
C GLU A 90 -5.58 -7.27 13.42
N GLU A 91 -5.63 -6.46 14.48
CA GLU A 91 -6.61 -6.62 15.57
C GLU A 91 -8.06 -6.50 15.09
N SER A 92 -8.29 -5.68 14.06
CA SER A 92 -9.63 -5.42 13.51
C SER A 92 -9.97 -6.27 12.28
N ASP A 93 -9.07 -7.18 11.87
CA ASP A 93 -9.17 -8.02 10.68
C ASP A 93 -9.43 -7.21 9.39
N ILE A 94 -8.66 -6.14 9.20
CA ILE A 94 -8.74 -5.21 8.07
C ILE A 94 -7.58 -5.47 7.11
N PRO A 95 -7.84 -5.80 5.82
CA PRO A 95 -6.78 -5.98 4.85
C PRO A 95 -6.03 -4.67 4.58
N TYR A 96 -4.70 -4.75 4.55
CA TYR A 96 -3.82 -3.63 4.24
C TYR A 96 -2.84 -3.96 3.11
N ILE A 97 -2.38 -2.92 2.40
CA ILE A 97 -1.38 -3.05 1.34
C ILE A 97 -0.39 -1.89 1.36
N TYR A 98 0.90 -2.19 1.13
CA TYR A 98 1.93 -1.17 0.98
C TYR A 98 2.13 -0.79 -0.48
N VAL A 99 2.18 0.50 -0.77
CA VAL A 99 2.49 1.05 -2.10
C VAL A 99 3.84 1.74 -2.04
N ALA A 100 4.71 1.50 -3.03
CA ALA A 100 6.09 1.98 -3.02
C ALA A 100 6.23 3.52 -3.00
N SER A 101 5.26 4.25 -3.55
CA SER A 101 5.26 5.71 -3.53
C SER A 101 3.86 6.27 -3.30
N LYS A 102 3.83 7.41 -2.62
CA LYS A 102 2.65 8.26 -2.41
C LYS A 102 2.25 9.04 -3.68
N GLU A 103 3.12 9.09 -4.68
CA GLU A 103 2.92 9.74 -5.99
C GLU A 103 2.24 8.82 -7.02
#